data_AF-A0AA88Q777-F1
#
_entry.id   AF-A0AA88Q777-F1
#
_cell.length_a   1.000
_cell.length_b   1.000
_cell.length_c   1.000
_cell.angle_alpha   90.00
_cell.angle_beta   90.00
_cell.angle_gamma   90.00
#
_symmetry.space_group_name_H-M   'P 1'
#
loop_
_entity.id
_entity.type
_entity.pdbx_description
1 polymer ?
#
loop_
_entity_poly.entity_id
_entity_poly.type
_entity_poly.pdbx_seq_one_letter_code
_entity_poly.pdbx_strand_id
1 'polypeptide(L)'
;MTEQQTEEKRYDPNDKTLKFVTRQDDITGEDDPDTRRAEMSCGHAVTPQSLTAWCRSLLDQGQHKFLCPALKEGTLHRCNAEWPYVEVRRLAVLTQEEQSHFEETMAVLAAAEYCEHKTCPGCQTFVERADITNLCVMCTICTAEKGRTFNFCWQCMKKWKGPGPRSDRCDNPSCTNPDIEKLAKCRYITLPEVKDAVGMLLKALVPGSS
;
A
#
# COMPACT_ATOMS: atom_id res chain seq x y z
N MET A 1 3.58 -23.86 -16.09
CA MET A 1 2.33 -23.21 -16.51
C MET A 1 1.21 -24.20 -16.29
N THR A 2 0.55 -24.15 -15.14
CA THR A 2 -0.67 -24.92 -14.87
C THR A 2 -1.83 -24.00 -15.17
N GLU A 3 -2.50 -24.25 -16.29
CA GLU A 3 -3.82 -23.72 -16.60
C GLU A 3 -4.76 -24.22 -15.50
N GLN A 4 -5.03 -23.37 -14.51
CA GLN A 4 -6.15 -23.60 -13.61
C GLN A 4 -7.41 -23.40 -14.45
N GLN A 5 -8.05 -24.51 -14.82
CA GLN A 5 -9.42 -24.51 -15.30
C GLN A 5 -10.26 -23.76 -14.27
N THR A 6 -10.56 -22.51 -14.56
CA THR A 6 -11.34 -21.66 -13.67
C THR A 6 -12.78 -22.10 -13.88
N GLU A 7 -13.40 -22.71 -12.88
CA GLU A 7 -14.86 -22.87 -12.91
C GLU A 7 -15.47 -21.49 -13.20
N GLU A 8 -16.36 -21.43 -14.20
CA GLU A 8 -17.02 -20.19 -14.54
C GLU A 8 -17.89 -19.73 -13.36
N LYS A 9 -17.40 -18.72 -12.63
CA LYS A 9 -18.16 -18.02 -11.60
C LYS A 9 -19.46 -17.45 -12.18
N ARG A 10 -20.58 -17.68 -11.53
CA ARG A 10 -21.89 -17.17 -11.97
C ARG A 10 -22.66 -16.63 -10.78
N TYR A 11 -23.40 -15.56 -11.00
CA TYR A 11 -24.33 -15.06 -10.00
C TYR A 11 -25.51 -16.02 -9.83
N ASP A 12 -25.96 -16.21 -8.59
CA ASP A 12 -27.24 -16.89 -8.33
C ASP A 12 -28.39 -16.06 -8.93
N PRO A 13 -29.18 -16.62 -9.88
CA PRO A 13 -30.35 -15.94 -10.45
C PRO A 13 -31.36 -15.43 -9.42
N ASN A 14 -31.42 -16.06 -8.25
CA ASN A 14 -32.40 -15.77 -7.23
C ASN A 14 -31.87 -14.80 -6.17
N ASP A 15 -30.63 -14.32 -6.29
CA ASP A 15 -30.08 -13.36 -5.35
C ASP A 15 -30.71 -11.97 -5.56
N LYS A 16 -31.74 -11.68 -4.74
CA LYS A 16 -32.47 -10.41 -4.74
C LYS A 16 -31.65 -9.23 -4.21
N THR A 17 -30.49 -9.50 -3.62
CA THR A 17 -29.64 -8.45 -3.08
C THR A 17 -28.76 -7.83 -4.17
N LEU A 18 -28.66 -8.46 -5.35
CA LEU A 18 -27.95 -7.96 -6.52
C LEU A 18 -28.91 -7.29 -7.50
N LYS A 19 -28.45 -6.22 -8.15
CA LYS A 19 -29.18 -5.55 -9.23
C LYS A 19 -28.64 -6.04 -10.57
N PHE A 20 -29.32 -7.01 -11.17
CA PHE A 20 -28.95 -7.53 -12.48
C PHE A 20 -29.31 -6.57 -13.61
N VAL A 21 -28.43 -6.49 -14.61
CA VAL A 21 -28.56 -5.60 -15.76
C VAL A 21 -28.22 -6.34 -17.05
N THR A 22 -28.78 -5.88 -18.16
CA THR A 22 -28.59 -6.47 -19.50
C THR A 22 -27.62 -5.70 -20.39
N ARG A 23 -27.03 -4.60 -19.89
CA ARG A 23 -26.01 -3.84 -20.62
C ARG A 23 -24.66 -4.55 -20.56
N GLN A 24 -23.77 -4.20 -21.49
CA GLN A 24 -22.40 -4.73 -21.57
C GLN A 24 -21.62 -4.62 -20.26
N ASP A 25 -20.59 -5.45 -20.12
CA ASP A 25 -19.63 -5.36 -19.03
C ASP A 25 -18.79 -4.09 -19.18
N ASP A 26 -18.80 -3.23 -18.17
CA ASP A 26 -18.13 -1.92 -18.21
C ASP A 26 -16.60 -2.01 -17.98
N ILE A 27 -16.07 -3.20 -17.66
CA ILE A 27 -14.63 -3.48 -17.56
C ILE A 27 -14.10 -4.03 -18.88
N THR A 28 -14.74 -5.07 -19.43
CA THR A 28 -14.25 -5.78 -20.64
C THR A 28 -14.87 -5.27 -21.93
N GLY A 29 -16.04 -4.63 -21.87
CA GLY A 29 -16.85 -4.27 -23.03
C GLY A 29 -17.62 -5.44 -23.64
N GLU A 30 -17.64 -6.60 -22.98
CA GLU A 30 -18.34 -7.79 -23.48
C GLU A 30 -19.85 -7.65 -23.28
N ASP A 31 -20.62 -7.91 -24.34
CA ASP A 31 -22.09 -7.80 -24.37
C ASP A 31 -22.78 -9.14 -24.70
N ASP A 32 -22.16 -10.26 -24.31
CA ASP A 32 -22.78 -11.59 -24.44
C ASP A 32 -24.11 -11.66 -23.66
N PRO A 33 -25.26 -11.94 -24.31
CA PRO A 33 -26.56 -12.01 -23.66
C PRO A 33 -26.71 -13.19 -22.69
N ASP A 34 -25.91 -14.25 -22.84
CA ASP A 34 -25.96 -15.42 -21.95
C ASP A 34 -25.22 -15.17 -20.63
N THR A 35 -24.37 -14.13 -20.60
CA THR A 35 -23.59 -13.76 -19.43
C THR A 35 -24.34 -12.75 -18.56
N ARG A 36 -24.62 -13.13 -17.31
CA ARG A 36 -25.31 -12.24 -16.36
C ARG A 36 -24.36 -11.23 -15.72
N ARG A 37 -24.75 -9.96 -15.70
CA ARG A 37 -24.00 -8.85 -15.10
C ARG A 37 -24.79 -8.24 -13.94
N ALA A 38 -24.06 -7.74 -12.94
CA ALA A 38 -24.62 -7.02 -11.81
C ALA A 38 -24.09 -5.58 -11.78
N GLU A 39 -24.91 -4.65 -11.31
CA GLU A 39 -24.55 -3.25 -11.15
C GLU A 39 -23.80 -3.03 -9.82
N MET A 40 -22.61 -2.44 -9.91
CA MET A 40 -21.83 -1.92 -8.79
C MET A 40 -22.46 -0.62 -8.25
N SER A 41 -22.08 -0.21 -7.05
CA SER A 41 -22.52 1.01 -6.35
C SER A 41 -22.28 2.30 -7.14
N CYS A 42 -21.29 2.31 -8.03
CA CYS A 42 -21.00 3.42 -8.93
C CYS A 42 -21.89 3.46 -10.19
N GLY A 43 -22.76 2.46 -10.38
CA GLY A 43 -23.65 2.34 -11.53
C GLY A 43 -23.08 1.54 -12.71
N HIS A 44 -21.85 1.05 -12.63
CA HIS A 44 -21.22 0.26 -13.71
C HIS A 44 -21.50 -1.23 -13.56
N ALA A 45 -21.74 -1.92 -14.68
CA ALA A 45 -22.09 -3.32 -14.78
C ALA A 45 -20.85 -4.20 -14.89
N VAL A 46 -20.82 -5.30 -14.14
CA VAL A 46 -19.68 -6.23 -14.13
C VAL A 46 -20.11 -7.69 -14.05
N THR A 47 -19.30 -8.57 -14.60
CA THR A 47 -19.31 -10.01 -14.35
C THR A 47 -18.41 -10.37 -13.17
N PRO A 48 -18.64 -11.53 -12.51
CA PRO A 48 -17.75 -11.98 -11.44
C PRO A 48 -16.29 -12.12 -11.92
N GLN A 49 -16.11 -12.62 -13.15
CA GLN A 49 -14.82 -12.85 -13.78
C GLN A 49 -14.08 -11.55 -14.04
N SER A 50 -14.71 -10.59 -14.72
CA SER A 50 -14.07 -9.32 -15.06
C SER A 50 -13.69 -8.54 -13.80
N LEU A 51 -14.56 -8.51 -12.79
CA LEU A 51 -14.30 -7.85 -11.53
C LEU A 51 -13.15 -8.52 -10.76
N THR A 52 -13.14 -9.85 -10.67
CA THR A 52 -12.04 -10.60 -10.05
C THR A 52 -10.71 -10.28 -10.71
N ALA A 53 -10.67 -10.37 -12.05
CA ALA A 53 -9.44 -10.18 -12.82
C ALA A 53 -8.92 -8.74 -12.69
N TRP A 54 -9.81 -7.76 -12.79
CA TRP A 54 -9.45 -6.35 -12.62
C TRP A 54 -8.89 -6.07 -11.23
N CYS A 55 -9.61 -6.46 -10.17
CA CYS A 55 -9.16 -6.22 -8.80
C CYS A 55 -7.86 -6.96 -8.47
N ARG A 56 -7.65 -8.18 -8.99
CA ARG A 56 -6.37 -8.89 -8.86
C ARG A 56 -5.24 -8.11 -9.54
N SER A 57 -5.46 -7.60 -10.74
CA SER A 57 -4.47 -6.79 -11.45
C SER A 57 -4.07 -5.51 -10.72
N LEU A 58 -4.99 -4.91 -9.95
CA LEU A 58 -4.69 -3.76 -9.11
C LEU A 58 -3.77 -4.13 -7.96
N LEU A 59 -4.02 -5.27 -7.29
CA LEU A 59 -3.16 -5.79 -6.23
C LEU A 59 -1.75 -6.11 -6.75
N ASP A 60 -1.64 -6.72 -7.93
CA ASP A 60 -0.35 -7.02 -8.57
C ASP A 60 0.45 -5.74 -8.91
N GLN A 61 -0.25 -4.62 -9.15
CA GLN A 61 0.33 -3.29 -9.35
C GLN A 61 0.61 -2.53 -8.04
N GLY A 62 0.38 -3.16 -6.89
CA GLY A 62 0.59 -2.57 -5.57
C GLY A 62 -0.52 -1.60 -5.13
N GLN A 63 -1.69 -1.62 -5.78
CA GLN A 63 -2.85 -0.81 -5.41
C GLN A 63 -3.79 -1.61 -4.52
N HIS A 64 -4.01 -1.17 -3.28
CA HIS A 64 -4.92 -1.82 -2.34
C HIS A 64 -6.35 -1.24 -2.35
N LYS A 65 -6.59 -0.18 -3.13
CA LYS A 65 -7.91 0.44 -3.33
C LYS A 65 -8.47 -0.01 -4.67
N PHE A 66 -9.69 -0.54 -4.67
CA PHE A 66 -10.33 -1.01 -5.89
C PHE A 66 -11.10 0.13 -6.54
N LEU A 67 -10.60 0.61 -7.67
CA LEU A 67 -11.22 1.72 -8.41
C LEU A 67 -11.89 1.21 -9.67
N CYS A 68 -13.07 1.77 -9.96
CA CYS A 68 -13.79 1.52 -11.18
C CYS A 68 -12.98 1.99 -12.42
N PRO A 69 -12.67 1.09 -13.38
CA PRO A 69 -11.91 1.44 -14.58
C PRO A 69 -12.76 2.12 -15.67
N ALA A 70 -14.08 1.97 -15.59
CA ALA A 70 -15.01 2.38 -16.63
C ALA A 70 -15.01 3.90 -16.85
N LEU A 71 -15.50 4.33 -18.00
CA LEU A 71 -15.73 5.74 -18.28
C LEU A 71 -17.08 6.20 -17.71
N LYS A 72 -17.18 7.48 -17.34
CA LYS A 72 -18.48 8.08 -17.03
C LYS A 72 -19.27 8.23 -18.32
N GLU A 73 -20.57 7.94 -18.24
CA GLU A 73 -21.47 7.92 -19.40
C GLU A 73 -21.38 9.22 -20.22
N GLY A 74 -21.15 9.07 -21.53
CA GLY A 74 -21.04 10.19 -22.47
C GLY A 74 -19.74 11.02 -22.34
N THR A 75 -18.75 10.56 -21.58
CA THR A 75 -17.47 11.29 -21.41
C THR A 75 -16.24 10.41 -21.67
N LEU A 76 -15.09 11.04 -21.86
CA LEU A 76 -13.78 10.38 -21.91
C LEU A 76 -13.11 10.31 -20.52
N HIS A 77 -13.83 10.65 -19.45
CA HIS A 77 -13.29 10.66 -18.09
C HIS A 77 -13.56 9.33 -17.39
N ARG A 78 -12.54 8.79 -16.72
CA ARG A 78 -12.68 7.60 -15.88
C ARG A 78 -13.61 7.86 -14.70
N CYS A 79 -14.35 6.83 -14.32
CA CYS A 79 -15.23 6.81 -13.16
C CYS A 79 -14.42 7.00 -11.89
N ASN A 80 -13.42 6.13 -11.66
CA ASN A 80 -12.55 6.10 -10.49
C ASN A 80 -13.30 6.05 -9.14
N ALA A 81 -14.57 5.64 -9.14
CA ALA A 81 -15.28 5.37 -7.89
C ALA A 81 -14.59 4.23 -7.16
N GLU A 82 -14.37 4.40 -5.85
CA GLU A 82 -13.80 3.36 -5.00
C GLU A 82 -14.88 2.36 -4.60
N TRP A 83 -14.60 1.07 -4.85
CA TRP A 83 -15.45 -0.04 -4.45
C TRP A 83 -14.98 -0.60 -3.11
N PRO A 84 -15.83 -0.62 -2.07
CA PRO A 84 -15.51 -1.27 -0.82
C PRO A 84 -15.20 -2.76 -1.03
N TYR A 85 -14.22 -3.32 -0.31
CA TYR A 85 -13.86 -4.73 -0.47
C TYR A 85 -15.04 -5.69 -0.20
N VAL A 86 -15.94 -5.34 0.71
CA VAL A 86 -17.16 -6.13 0.97
C VAL A 86 -18.04 -6.24 -0.28
N GLU A 87 -18.13 -5.16 -1.06
CA GLU A 87 -18.83 -5.15 -2.34
C GLU A 87 -18.10 -6.01 -3.37
N VAL A 88 -16.77 -5.81 -3.52
CA VAL A 88 -15.92 -6.59 -4.44
C VAL A 88 -16.01 -8.08 -4.15
N ARG A 89 -15.81 -8.49 -2.89
CA ARG A 89 -15.88 -9.90 -2.44
C ARG A 89 -17.18 -10.56 -2.84
N ARG A 90 -18.29 -9.84 -2.72
CA ARG A 90 -19.63 -10.34 -3.02
C ARG A 90 -19.91 -10.40 -4.53
N LEU A 91 -19.66 -9.33 -5.27
CA LEU A 91 -19.96 -9.29 -6.72
C LEU A 91 -18.93 -10.06 -7.56
N ALA A 92 -17.70 -10.19 -7.10
CA ALA A 92 -16.69 -11.01 -7.77
C ALA A 92 -16.86 -12.52 -7.48
N VAL A 93 -17.78 -12.88 -6.58
CA VAL A 93 -18.02 -14.27 -6.12
C VAL A 93 -16.68 -14.94 -5.79
N LEU A 94 -15.88 -14.27 -4.95
CA LEU A 94 -14.52 -14.74 -4.64
C LEU A 94 -14.58 -16.06 -3.88
N THR A 95 -13.75 -17.03 -4.27
CA THR A 95 -13.56 -18.27 -3.50
C THR A 95 -12.83 -17.97 -2.19
N GLN A 96 -12.79 -18.93 -1.27
CA GLN A 96 -12.09 -18.76 0.00
C GLN A 96 -10.58 -18.49 -0.21
N GLU A 97 -9.98 -19.15 -1.20
CA GLU A 97 -8.57 -18.98 -1.57
C GLU A 97 -8.32 -17.57 -2.11
N GLU A 98 -9.22 -17.07 -2.97
CA GLU A 98 -9.11 -15.73 -3.53
C GLU A 98 -9.34 -14.65 -2.48
N GLN A 99 -10.29 -14.85 -1.56
CA GLN A 99 -10.49 -13.94 -0.43
C GLN A 99 -9.23 -13.86 0.41
N SER A 100 -8.63 -15.00 0.76
CA SER A 100 -7.41 -15.05 1.55
C SER A 100 -6.26 -14.30 0.86
N HIS A 101 -6.07 -14.54 -0.45
CA HIS A 101 -5.06 -13.83 -1.25
C HIS A 101 -5.30 -12.32 -1.29
N PHE A 102 -6.55 -11.89 -1.52
CA PHE A 102 -6.91 -10.47 -1.58
C PHE A 102 -6.68 -9.81 -0.22
N GLU A 103 -7.19 -10.39 0.86
CA GLU A 103 -7.10 -9.84 2.21
C GLU A 103 -5.63 -9.74 2.67
N GLU A 104 -4.82 -10.78 2.45
CA GLU A 104 -3.39 -10.77 2.78
C GLU A 104 -2.65 -9.69 2.00
N THR A 105 -2.84 -9.62 0.68
CA THR A 105 -2.14 -8.67 -0.18
C THR A 105 -2.57 -7.24 0.11
N MET A 106 -3.87 -6.99 0.30
CA MET A 106 -4.38 -5.69 0.72
C MET A 106 -3.78 -5.25 2.05
N ALA A 107 -3.70 -6.15 3.05
CA ALA A 107 -3.13 -5.83 4.34
C ALA A 107 -1.64 -5.45 4.24
N VAL A 108 -0.86 -6.20 3.47
CA VAL A 108 0.56 -5.91 3.23
C VAL A 108 0.74 -4.55 2.52
N LEU A 109 -0.05 -4.28 1.47
CA LEU A 109 0.04 -3.04 0.72
C LEU A 109 -0.44 -1.82 1.52
N ALA A 110 -1.51 -1.96 2.31
CA ALA A 110 -1.97 -0.91 3.21
C ALA A 110 -0.94 -0.63 4.31
N ALA A 111 -0.34 -1.67 4.90
CA ALA A 111 0.75 -1.51 5.85
C ALA A 111 1.99 -0.86 5.21
N ALA A 112 2.29 -1.14 3.94
CA ALA A 112 3.40 -0.47 3.24
C ALA A 112 3.12 1.02 2.96
N GLU A 113 1.86 1.41 2.73
CA GLU A 113 1.48 2.82 2.51
C GLU A 113 1.45 3.63 3.81
N TYR A 114 0.90 3.06 4.89
CA TYR A 114 0.61 3.81 6.12
C TYR A 114 1.59 3.52 7.27
N CYS A 115 2.27 2.37 7.26
CA CYS A 115 3.18 1.98 8.33
C CYS A 115 4.62 1.98 7.82
N GLU A 116 5.46 2.85 8.40
CA GLU A 116 6.89 2.58 8.41
C GLU A 116 7.13 1.36 9.30
N HIS A 117 7.16 0.18 8.68
CA HIS A 117 7.56 -1.05 9.33
C HIS A 117 8.97 -1.43 8.86
N LYS A 118 9.74 -2.04 9.76
CA LYS A 118 11.04 -2.62 9.43
C LYS A 118 11.16 -3.99 10.05
N THR A 119 11.97 -4.82 9.41
CA THR A 119 12.29 -6.16 9.89
C THR A 119 13.25 -6.10 11.07
N CYS A 120 12.90 -6.71 12.19
CA CYS A 120 13.77 -6.79 13.37
C CYS A 120 15.08 -7.52 13.01
N PRO A 121 16.27 -6.96 13.33
CA PRO A 121 17.55 -7.61 13.03
C PRO A 121 17.81 -8.87 13.87
N GLY A 122 16.99 -9.13 14.90
CA GLY A 122 17.09 -10.31 15.75
C GLY A 122 16.25 -11.49 15.26
N CYS A 123 14.93 -11.30 15.19
CA CYS A 123 13.95 -12.37 14.92
C CYS A 123 13.32 -12.31 13.52
N GLN A 124 13.69 -11.33 12.69
CA GLN A 124 13.15 -11.16 11.33
C GLN A 124 11.63 -10.92 11.22
N THR A 125 10.97 -10.60 12.33
CA THR A 125 9.56 -10.20 12.33
C THR A 125 9.41 -8.71 12.02
N PHE A 126 8.26 -8.32 11.48
CA PHE A 126 7.93 -6.91 11.28
C PHE A 126 7.75 -6.18 12.61
N VAL A 127 8.30 -4.97 12.68
CA VAL A 127 8.21 -4.08 13.83
C VAL A 127 7.80 -2.71 13.32
N GLU A 128 6.84 -2.09 13.98
CA GLU A 128 6.41 -0.72 13.77
C GLU A 128 6.92 0.17 14.90
N ARG A 129 7.12 1.46 14.61
CA ARG A 129 7.46 2.44 15.65
C ARG A 129 6.20 3.02 16.26
N ALA A 130 6.12 2.95 17.59
CA ALA A 130 5.10 3.70 18.33
C ALA A 130 5.30 5.22 18.24
N ASP A 131 6.56 5.67 18.12
CA ASP A 131 6.93 7.08 17.95
C ASP A 131 7.88 7.21 16.75
N ILE A 132 7.40 7.84 15.68
CA ILE A 132 8.14 8.05 14.44
C ILE A 132 9.37 8.97 14.61
N THR A 133 9.42 9.74 15.69
CA THR A 133 10.56 10.61 16.01
C THR A 133 11.66 9.87 16.76
N ASN A 134 11.35 8.74 17.41
CA ASN A 134 12.33 7.97 18.16
C ASN A 134 12.98 6.88 17.28
N LEU A 135 14.31 6.88 17.22
CA LEU A 135 15.10 5.87 16.52
C LEU A 135 15.37 4.61 17.35
N CYS A 136 15.15 4.67 18.68
CA CYS A 136 15.33 3.53 19.58
C CYS A 136 14.05 2.71 19.62
N VAL A 137 14.07 1.55 18.97
CA VAL A 137 12.88 0.71 18.80
C VAL A 137 13.07 -0.60 19.53
N MET A 138 12.07 -0.96 20.35
CA MET A 138 12.05 -2.21 21.10
C MET A 138 11.33 -3.29 20.28
N CYS A 139 11.96 -4.46 20.12
CA CYS A 139 11.27 -5.63 19.59
C CYS A 139 10.64 -6.42 20.73
N THR A 140 9.31 -6.50 20.75
CA THR A 140 8.54 -7.21 21.78
C THR A 140 8.84 -8.71 21.80
N ILE A 141 8.96 -9.34 20.63
CA ILE A 141 9.26 -10.78 20.48
C ILE A 141 10.66 -11.11 21.02
N CYS A 142 11.70 -10.44 20.52
CA CYS A 142 13.06 -10.64 21.02
C CYS A 142 13.18 -10.31 22.52
N THR A 143 12.40 -9.34 23.02
CA THR A 143 12.41 -8.97 24.44
C THR A 143 11.82 -10.07 25.31
N ALA A 144 10.71 -10.67 24.86
CA ALA A 144 10.08 -11.80 25.54
C ALA A 144 10.98 -13.05 25.52
N GLU A 145 11.49 -13.44 24.34
CA GLU A 145 12.32 -14.64 24.19
C GLU A 145 13.64 -14.57 24.97
N LYS A 146 14.27 -13.38 25.03
CA LYS A 146 15.56 -13.21 25.69
C LYS A 146 15.45 -12.86 27.18
N GLY A 147 14.23 -12.62 27.68
CA GLY A 147 13.99 -12.15 29.05
C GLY A 147 14.62 -10.79 29.37
N ARG A 148 14.99 -10.01 28.36
CA ARG A 148 15.62 -8.68 28.50
C ARG A 148 15.28 -7.79 27.32
N THR A 149 15.21 -6.48 27.55
CA THR A 149 14.90 -5.49 26.51
C THR A 149 15.84 -5.61 25.32
N PHE A 150 15.28 -5.87 24.14
CA PHE A 150 16.02 -5.85 22.88
C PHE A 150 15.64 -4.61 22.09
N ASN A 151 16.54 -3.62 22.11
CA ASN A 151 16.40 -2.37 21.36
C ASN A 151 17.36 -2.33 20.17
N PHE A 152 16.89 -1.82 19.05
CA PHE A 152 17.68 -1.59 17.84
C PHE A 152 17.45 -0.18 17.28
N CYS A 153 18.38 0.29 16.47
CA CYS A 153 18.30 1.57 15.80
C CYS A 153 17.49 1.45 14.51
N TRP A 154 16.46 2.28 14.36
CA TRP A 154 15.62 2.31 13.18
C TRP A 154 16.34 2.74 11.89
N GLN A 155 17.43 3.50 12.00
CA GLN A 155 18.23 3.91 10.83
C GLN A 155 19.16 2.79 10.36
N CYS A 156 20.06 2.34 11.23
CA CYS A 156 21.14 1.44 10.83
C CYS A 156 20.86 -0.05 11.07
N MET A 157 19.70 -0.40 11.64
CA MET A 157 19.25 -1.76 11.93
C MET A 157 20.22 -2.58 12.82
N LYS A 158 21.08 -1.90 13.61
CA LYS A 158 21.98 -2.52 14.59
C LYS A 158 21.41 -2.37 15.99
N LYS A 159 21.89 -3.19 16.94
CA LYS A 159 21.57 -3.04 18.37
C LYS A 159 21.78 -1.59 18.82
N TRP A 160 20.83 -1.06 19.58
CA TRP A 160 20.87 0.33 20.04
C TRP A 160 22.10 0.58 20.91
N LYS A 161 22.74 1.73 20.71
CA LYS A 161 23.84 2.25 21.53
C LYS A 161 23.61 3.73 21.81
N GLY A 162 23.86 4.12 23.05
CA GLY A 162 23.69 5.49 23.53
C GLY A 162 22.41 5.73 24.33
N PRO A 163 22.23 6.96 24.84
CA PRO A 163 21.00 7.36 25.51
C PRO A 163 19.83 7.29 24.52
N GLY A 164 18.65 6.94 25.02
CA GLY A 164 17.39 7.02 24.28
C GLY A 164 16.31 7.62 25.19
N PRO A 165 15.22 8.18 24.63
CA PRO A 165 14.87 8.28 23.21
C PRO A 165 15.73 9.31 22.45
N ARG A 166 15.95 9.10 21.13
CA ARG A 166 16.67 10.05 20.26
C ARG A 166 16.15 10.02 18.83
N SER A 167 16.16 11.18 18.17
CA SER A 167 15.71 11.37 16.79
C SER A 167 16.84 11.59 15.77
N ASP A 168 18.05 11.93 16.23
CA ASP A 168 19.18 12.32 15.40
C ASP A 168 19.95 11.12 14.82
N ARG A 169 20.53 10.29 15.70
CA ARG A 169 21.28 9.07 15.36
C ARG A 169 21.41 8.16 16.59
N CYS A 170 21.98 6.97 16.43
CA CYS A 170 22.49 6.17 17.56
C CYS A 170 24.02 6.29 17.67
N ASP A 171 24.63 5.75 18.73
CA ASP A 171 26.09 5.81 18.94
C ASP A 171 26.86 4.72 18.18
N ASN A 172 26.24 4.06 17.21
CA ASN A 172 26.98 3.17 16.32
C ASN A 172 27.82 4.03 15.35
N PRO A 173 29.15 3.77 15.19
CA PRO A 173 30.04 4.62 14.38
C PRO A 173 29.62 4.78 12.91
N SER A 174 28.93 3.78 12.36
CA SER A 174 28.45 3.76 10.98
C SER A 174 26.96 4.09 10.86
N CYS A 175 26.36 4.76 11.85
CA CYS A 175 24.95 5.14 11.80
C CYS A 175 24.78 6.40 10.97
N THR A 176 24.31 6.24 9.74
CA THR A 176 24.04 7.34 8.81
C THR A 176 22.56 7.27 8.40
N ASN A 177 21.91 8.43 8.26
CA ASN A 177 20.60 8.52 7.65
C ASN A 177 20.77 8.46 6.11
N PRO A 178 20.30 7.39 5.43
CA PRO A 178 20.50 7.23 3.99
C PRO A 178 19.89 8.36 3.16
N ASP A 179 18.77 8.94 3.62
CA ASP A 179 18.08 9.98 2.87
C ASP A 179 18.78 11.33 3.02
N ILE A 180 19.34 11.63 4.19
CA ILE A 180 20.23 12.80 4.35
C ILE A 180 21.48 12.64 3.49
N GLU A 181 22.05 11.44 3.40
CA GLU A 181 23.22 11.19 2.55
C GLU A 181 22.88 11.34 1.06
N LYS A 182 21.71 10.89 0.62
CA LYS A 182 21.20 11.13 -0.74
C LYS A 182 21.00 12.63 -1.00
N LEU A 183 20.34 13.34 -0.10
CA LEU A 183 20.12 14.79 -0.20
C LEU A 183 21.44 15.57 -0.25
N ALA A 184 22.44 15.18 0.53
CA ALA A 184 23.76 15.80 0.51
C ALA A 184 24.50 15.61 -0.83
N LYS A 185 24.19 14.53 -1.57
CA LYS A 185 24.75 14.24 -2.90
C LYS A 185 23.92 14.84 -4.04
N CYS A 186 22.74 15.39 -3.77
CA CYS A 186 21.92 16.06 -4.78
C CYS A 186 22.57 17.37 -5.22
N ARG A 187 22.54 17.65 -6.54
CA ARG A 187 22.99 18.94 -7.08
C ARG A 187 21.96 20.01 -6.73
N TYR A 188 22.43 21.13 -6.21
CA TYR A 188 21.58 22.31 -6.02
C TYR A 188 21.08 22.80 -7.39
N ILE A 189 19.78 23.02 -7.51
CA ILE A 189 19.18 23.69 -8.66
C ILE A 189 18.96 25.14 -8.25
N THR A 190 19.60 26.06 -8.96
CA THR A 190 19.34 27.50 -8.80
C THR A 190 18.07 27.84 -9.57
N LEU A 191 17.00 28.23 -8.87
CA LEU A 191 15.78 28.74 -9.49
C LEU A 191 15.98 30.23 -9.81
N PRO A 192 16.14 30.64 -11.08
CA PRO A 192 16.54 32.01 -11.43
C PRO A 192 15.47 33.06 -11.13
N GLU A 193 14.21 32.65 -10.99
CA GLU A 193 13.04 33.54 -10.98
C GLU A 193 12.55 33.89 -9.57
N VAL A 194 13.20 33.38 -8.53
CA VAL A 194 12.79 33.66 -7.15
C VAL A 194 13.73 34.69 -6.52
N LYS A 195 13.45 35.98 -6.78
CA LYS A 195 13.97 37.07 -5.94
C LYS A 195 13.32 36.94 -4.56
N ASP A 196 14.14 36.62 -3.56
CA ASP A 196 13.82 36.72 -2.13
C ASP A 196 12.91 35.65 -1.50
N ALA A 197 12.94 34.40 -1.96
CA ALA A 197 12.49 33.28 -1.11
C ALA A 197 13.69 32.65 -0.38
N VAL A 198 14.03 33.17 0.79
CA VAL A 198 14.74 32.38 1.81
C VAL A 198 13.72 31.36 2.35
N GLY A 199 13.56 30.26 1.63
CA GLY A 199 12.82 29.10 2.12
C GLY A 199 13.55 28.51 3.32
N MET A 200 12.93 28.58 4.49
CA MET A 200 13.40 27.90 5.69
C MET A 200 13.54 26.39 5.42
N LEU A 201 14.77 25.92 5.22
CA LEU A 201 15.33 24.69 5.78
C LEU A 201 16.79 24.54 5.29
N LEU A 202 17.69 24.27 6.24
CA LEU A 202 19.15 24.04 6.10
C LEU A 202 20.07 25.28 6.08
N LYS A 203 19.97 26.12 7.12
CA LYS A 203 21.19 26.70 7.73
C LYS A 203 21.45 26.00 9.05
N ALA A 204 22.16 24.88 9.00
CA ALA A 204 22.76 24.28 10.19
C ALA A 204 24.25 24.04 9.93
N LEU A 205 25.06 24.92 10.57
CA LEU A 205 26.42 24.70 11.04
C LEU A 205 27.55 24.57 10.00
N VAL A 206 28.12 25.71 9.62
CA VAL A 206 29.58 25.82 9.46
C VAL A 206 30.07 26.82 10.51
N PRO A 207 30.74 26.40 11.60
CA PRO A 207 31.44 27.34 12.47
C PRO A 207 32.71 27.81 11.74
N GLY A 208 32.94 29.12 11.79
CA GLY A 208 34.05 29.77 11.11
C GLY A 208 35.42 29.33 11.60
N SER A 209 36.40 29.48 10.72
CA SER A 209 37.82 29.51 11.06
C SER A 209 38.39 30.82 10.56
N SER A 210 38.98 31.54 11.51
CA SER A 210 39.72 32.80 11.41
C SER A 210 40.80 32.81 10.32
#